data_AF-A0AAV6TJB8-F1
#
_entry.id   AF-A0AAV6TJB8-F1
#
_cell.length_a   1.000
_cell.length_b   1.000
_cell.length_c   1.000
_cell.angle_alpha   90.00
_cell.angle_beta   90.00
_cell.angle_gamma   90.00
#
_symmetry.space_group_name_H-M   'P 1'
#
loop_
_entity.id
_entity.type
_entity.pdbx_description
1 polymer ?
#
loop_
_entity_poly.entity_id
_entity_poly.type
_entity_poly.pdbx_seq_one_letter_code
_entity_poly.pdbx_strand_id
1 'polypeptide(L)'
;MTGRCVCKPGILGMKCDECPAGTILGPEGCLDESLSEWVSGSCDILTCFHGAECRELPDRRAQCKCDLKCDALATDDFVCGSDGNTYASECQMKLFSCRYQRTIEATALSACPKDSKKKHSKIPLFLKRSTKKKHIWMQRQLNNFTASTRSKRDKYNS
;
A
#
# COMPACT_ATOMS: atom_id res chain seq x y z
N MET A 1 -7.82 7.74 -25.16
CA MET A 1 -8.28 6.36 -25.47
C MET A 1 -9.12 5.88 -24.30
N THR A 2 -10.44 5.98 -24.40
CA THR A 2 -11.36 5.43 -23.38
C THR A 2 -11.51 3.93 -23.65
N GLY A 3 -10.54 3.14 -23.17
CA GLY A 3 -10.60 1.69 -23.27
C GLY A 3 -11.73 1.16 -22.39
N ARG A 4 -12.84 0.78 -23.00
CA ARG A 4 -13.95 0.13 -22.29
C ARG A 4 -13.61 -1.35 -22.21
N CYS A 5 -13.39 -1.86 -20.99
CA CYS A 5 -13.17 -3.30 -20.78
C CYS A 5 -14.40 -4.07 -21.27
N VAL A 6 -14.19 -5.09 -22.09
CA VAL A 6 -15.25 -6.01 -22.52
C VAL A 6 -15.16 -7.24 -21.63
N CYS A 7 -16.26 -7.56 -20.94
CA CYS A 7 -16.32 -8.76 -20.10
C CYS A 7 -16.19 -10.03 -20.94
N LYS A 8 -15.63 -11.09 -20.35
CA LYS A 8 -15.73 -12.42 -20.95
C LYS A 8 -17.21 -12.82 -21.07
N PRO A 9 -17.60 -13.60 -22.09
CA PRO A 9 -18.98 -14.07 -22.25
C PRO A 9 -19.49 -14.76 -20.98
N GLY A 10 -20.71 -14.42 -20.56
CA GLY A 10 -21.34 -14.98 -19.36
C GLY A 10 -21.07 -14.23 -18.05
N ILE A 11 -20.17 -13.25 -18.04
CA ILE A 11 -19.93 -12.36 -16.89
C ILE A 11 -20.71 -11.06 -17.07
N LEU A 12 -21.41 -10.66 -16.03
CA LEU A 12 -22.29 -9.50 -15.96
C LEU A 12 -21.65 -8.36 -15.15
N GLY A 13 -22.26 -7.18 -15.25
CA GLY A 13 -21.87 -6.00 -14.48
C GLY A 13 -20.86 -5.10 -15.20
N MET A 14 -20.85 -3.81 -14.83
CA MET A 14 -19.97 -2.81 -15.44
C MET A 14 -18.48 -3.05 -15.14
N LYS A 15 -18.19 -3.91 -14.16
CA LYS A 15 -16.85 -4.30 -13.73
C LYS A 15 -16.49 -5.75 -14.07
N CYS A 16 -17.43 -6.53 -14.62
CA CYS A 16 -17.26 -7.97 -14.88
C CYS A 16 -17.01 -8.80 -13.62
N ASP A 17 -17.76 -8.51 -12.54
CA ASP A 17 -17.60 -9.17 -11.24
C ASP A 17 -18.85 -9.99 -10.84
N GLU A 18 -19.89 -10.00 -11.67
CA GLU A 18 -21.17 -10.63 -11.36
C GLU A 18 -21.42 -11.83 -12.29
N CYS A 19 -21.85 -12.94 -11.72
CA CYS A 19 -22.22 -14.16 -12.44
C CYS A 19 -23.74 -14.41 -12.33
N PRO A 20 -24.37 -15.05 -13.33
CA PRO A 20 -25.77 -15.47 -13.21
C PRO A 20 -25.96 -16.44 -12.04
N ALA A 21 -27.18 -16.46 -11.47
CA ALA A 21 -27.48 -17.23 -10.25
C ALA A 21 -27.08 -18.71 -10.39
N GLY A 22 -26.36 -19.24 -9.39
CA GLY A 22 -25.84 -20.61 -9.37
C GLY A 22 -24.45 -20.78 -9.99
N THR A 23 -23.76 -19.69 -10.34
CA THR A 23 -22.39 -19.74 -10.85
C THR A 23 -21.46 -18.79 -10.09
N ILE A 24 -20.21 -19.20 -9.91
CA ILE A 24 -19.16 -18.52 -9.14
C ILE A 24 -18.07 -18.01 -10.10
N LEU A 25 -17.58 -16.79 -9.87
CA LEU A 25 -16.51 -16.20 -10.67
C LEU A 25 -15.17 -16.91 -10.41
N GLY A 26 -14.71 -17.68 -11.39
CA GLY A 26 -13.40 -18.32 -11.43
C GLY A 26 -12.40 -17.62 -12.36
N PRO A 27 -11.14 -18.10 -12.43
CA PRO A 27 -10.09 -17.50 -13.26
C PRO A 27 -10.44 -17.52 -14.77
N GLU A 28 -11.21 -18.52 -15.20
CA GLU A 28 -11.64 -18.64 -16.59
C GLU A 28 -12.99 -17.96 -16.89
N GLY A 29 -13.79 -17.63 -15.87
CA GLY A 29 -15.12 -17.04 -15.99
C GLY A 29 -16.09 -17.60 -14.94
N CYS A 30 -17.40 -17.46 -15.17
CA CYS A 30 -18.41 -18.03 -14.28
C CYS A 30 -18.45 -19.56 -14.40
N LEU A 31 -18.28 -20.26 -13.28
CA LEU A 31 -18.29 -21.73 -13.16
C LEU A 31 -19.50 -22.15 -12.34
N ASP A 32 -20.12 -23.29 -12.67
CA ASP A 32 -21.26 -23.81 -11.92
C ASP A 32 -20.89 -24.19 -10.48
N GLU A 33 -21.74 -23.83 -9.53
CA GLU A 33 -21.55 -24.09 -8.09
C GLU A 33 -21.33 -25.58 -7.81
N SER A 34 -21.91 -26.50 -8.59
CA SER A 34 -21.72 -27.96 -8.46
C SER A 34 -20.34 -28.46 -8.90
N LEU A 35 -19.60 -27.67 -9.68
CA LEU A 35 -18.22 -27.96 -10.07
C LEU A 35 -17.19 -27.23 -9.18
N SER A 36 -17.67 -26.35 -8.30
CA SER A 36 -16.83 -25.56 -7.39
C SER A 36 -16.36 -26.33 -6.15
N GLU A 37 -16.91 -27.53 -5.91
CA GLU A 37 -16.50 -28.42 -4.82
C GLU A 37 -15.05 -28.93 -4.96
N TRP A 38 -14.40 -28.73 -6.11
CA TRP A 38 -13.08 -29.31 -6.40
C TRP A 38 -12.00 -28.30 -6.78
N VAL A 39 -12.22 -26.99 -6.61
CA VAL A 39 -11.22 -26.00 -7.04
C VAL A 39 -10.25 -25.58 -5.93
N SER A 40 -10.49 -25.83 -4.63
CA SER A 40 -9.48 -25.61 -3.57
C SER A 40 -9.88 -26.22 -2.21
N GLY A 41 -10.15 -27.52 -2.15
CA GLY A 41 -10.64 -28.16 -0.92
C GLY A 41 -9.58 -28.73 0.02
N SER A 42 -8.56 -29.40 -0.53
CA SER A 42 -7.61 -30.20 0.26
C SER A 42 -6.19 -30.15 -0.32
N CYS A 43 -5.21 -30.36 0.57
CA CYS A 43 -3.79 -30.43 0.21
C CYS A 43 -3.40 -31.67 -0.58
N ASP A 44 -4.28 -32.65 -0.69
CA ASP A 44 -4.08 -33.81 -1.57
C ASP A 44 -4.09 -33.44 -3.06
N ILE A 45 -4.77 -32.33 -3.41
CA ILE A 45 -4.93 -31.86 -4.80
C ILE A 45 -4.16 -30.55 -5.02
N LEU A 46 -4.07 -29.69 -3.99
CA LEU A 46 -3.42 -28.39 -4.10
C LEU A 46 -1.90 -28.51 -3.98
N THR A 47 -1.20 -28.38 -5.11
CA THR A 47 0.27 -28.29 -5.14
C THR A 47 0.71 -26.83 -5.06
N CYS A 48 1.52 -26.50 -4.04
CA CYS A 48 2.08 -25.17 -3.85
C CYS A 48 3.51 -25.07 -4.40
N PHE A 49 3.87 -23.90 -4.92
CA PHE A 49 5.17 -23.61 -5.50
C PHE A 49 5.89 -22.49 -4.75
N HIS A 50 7.14 -22.23 -5.15
CA HIS A 50 7.96 -21.12 -4.64
C HIS A 50 8.18 -21.13 -3.12
N GLY A 51 8.23 -22.33 -2.52
CA GLY A 51 8.46 -22.52 -1.09
C GLY A 51 7.24 -22.27 -0.20
N ALA A 52 6.04 -22.22 -0.78
CA ALA A 52 4.80 -22.21 0.00
C ALA A 52 4.41 -23.63 0.45
N GLU A 53 3.81 -23.72 1.64
CA GLU A 53 3.31 -24.94 2.24
C GLU A 53 1.78 -24.97 2.16
N CYS A 54 1.21 -26.11 1.75
CA CYS A 54 -0.24 -26.25 1.76
C CYS A 54 -0.76 -26.42 3.20
N ARG A 55 -1.80 -25.65 3.55
CA ARG A 55 -2.51 -25.74 4.82
C ARG A 55 -4.02 -25.83 4.62
N GLU A 56 -4.63 -26.81 5.28
CA GLU A 56 -6.08 -26.94 5.33
C GLU A 56 -6.68 -25.98 6.36
N LEU A 57 -7.76 -25.32 5.96
CA LEU A 57 -8.53 -24.38 6.76
C LEU A 57 -9.81 -25.07 7.29
N PRO A 58 -10.38 -24.58 8.40
CA PRO A 58 -11.60 -25.15 8.99
C PRO A 58 -12.80 -25.21 8.03
N ASP A 59 -12.84 -24.33 7.03
CA ASP A 59 -13.92 -24.24 6.05
C ASP A 59 -13.84 -25.31 4.93
N ARG A 60 -13.06 -26.39 5.13
CA ARG A 60 -12.78 -27.41 4.10
C ARG A 60 -12.16 -26.81 2.84
N ARG A 61 -11.23 -25.88 3.04
CA ARG A 61 -10.45 -25.25 1.96
C ARG A 61 -8.98 -25.48 2.20
N ALA A 62 -8.21 -25.60 1.14
CA ALA A 62 -6.75 -25.62 1.22
C ALA A 62 -6.17 -24.30 0.70
N GLN A 63 -5.11 -23.82 1.36
CA GLN A 63 -4.41 -22.59 0.96
C GLN A 63 -2.89 -22.79 1.03
N CYS A 64 -2.19 -22.27 0.02
CA CYS A 64 -0.75 -22.15 0.04
C CYS A 64 -0.32 -21.00 0.98
N LYS A 65 0.32 -21.36 2.09
CA LYS A 65 0.83 -20.43 3.07
C LYS A 65 2.33 -20.25 2.89
N CYS A 66 2.78 -19.00 2.94
CA CYS A 66 4.20 -18.67 2.89
C CYS A 66 4.72 -18.30 4.29
N ASP A 67 5.55 -19.16 4.89
CA ASP A 67 6.16 -18.92 6.20
C ASP A 67 7.60 -18.39 6.12
N LEU A 68 8.04 -17.94 4.93
CA LEU A 68 9.35 -17.32 4.73
C LEU A 68 9.46 -16.00 5.51
N LYS A 69 10.46 -15.91 6.39
CA LYS A 69 10.80 -14.70 7.15
C LYS A 69 12.07 -14.09 6.58
N CYS A 70 12.01 -12.80 6.28
CA CYS A 70 13.17 -12.03 5.84
C CYS A 70 13.61 -11.09 6.95
N ASP A 71 14.90 -11.13 7.28
CA ASP A 71 15.48 -10.16 8.19
C ASP A 71 15.49 -8.78 7.55
N ALA A 72 14.92 -7.79 8.23
CA ALA A 72 14.89 -6.41 7.76
C ALA A 72 16.29 -5.75 7.73
N LEU A 73 17.28 -6.41 8.34
CA LEU A 73 18.68 -5.98 8.39
C LEU A 73 19.56 -6.69 7.36
N ALA A 74 19.02 -7.67 6.64
CA ALA A 74 19.72 -8.27 5.50
C ALA A 74 19.88 -7.18 4.44
N THR A 75 21.13 -7.00 4.03
CA THR A 75 21.70 -5.89 3.25
C THR A 75 20.74 -5.24 2.23
N ASP A 76 20.84 -3.90 2.12
CA ASP A 76 20.12 -3.01 1.18
C ASP A 76 20.47 -3.26 -0.31
N ASP A 77 20.77 -4.50 -0.67
CA ASP A 77 21.14 -4.90 -2.02
C ASP A 77 19.86 -5.13 -2.84
N PHE A 78 19.38 -4.04 -3.44
CA PHE A 78 18.24 -4.09 -4.35
C PHE A 78 18.46 -5.13 -5.44
N VAL A 79 17.41 -5.87 -5.78
CA VAL A 79 17.43 -6.84 -6.89
C VAL A 79 16.34 -6.52 -7.90
N CYS A 80 16.65 -6.74 -9.17
CA CYS A 80 15.72 -6.60 -10.27
C CYS A 80 15.14 -7.96 -10.59
N GLY A 81 13.83 -8.11 -10.42
CA GLY A 81 13.11 -9.32 -10.81
C GLY A 81 12.87 -9.39 -12.32
N SER A 82 12.73 -10.62 -12.81
CA SER A 82 12.29 -10.96 -14.17
C SER A 82 10.94 -10.34 -14.55
N ASP A 83 10.14 -9.89 -13.57
CA ASP A 83 8.90 -9.17 -13.75
C ASP A 83 9.07 -7.64 -13.93
N GLY A 84 10.32 -7.17 -13.97
CA GLY A 84 10.66 -5.75 -14.12
C GLY A 84 10.50 -4.93 -12.84
N ASN A 85 10.29 -5.58 -11.69
CA ASN A 85 10.16 -4.92 -10.40
C ASN A 85 11.45 -4.96 -9.58
N THR A 86 11.74 -3.84 -8.90
CA THR A 86 12.85 -3.75 -7.96
C THR A 86 12.37 -4.19 -6.59
N TYR A 87 13.06 -5.15 -5.98
CA TYR A 87 12.84 -5.63 -4.63
C TYR A 87 13.97 -5.16 -3.72
N ALA A 88 13.69 -4.95 -2.43
CA ALA A 88 14.69 -4.43 -1.50
C ALA A 88 15.81 -5.44 -1.20
N SER A 89 15.54 -6.74 -1.36
CA SER A 89 16.55 -7.80 -1.27
C SER A 89 16.07 -9.06 -1.99
N GLU A 90 16.98 -10.00 -2.23
CA GLU A 90 16.66 -11.32 -2.79
C GLU A 90 15.64 -12.09 -1.93
N CYS A 91 15.71 -11.97 -0.60
CA CYS A 91 14.73 -12.58 0.28
C CYS A 91 13.34 -11.99 0.05
N GLN A 92 13.21 -10.67 -0.07
CA GLN A 92 11.92 -10.05 -0.33
C GLN A 92 11.36 -10.43 -1.72
N MET A 93 12.22 -10.59 -2.72
CA MET A 93 11.82 -11.11 -4.03
C MET A 93 11.26 -12.53 -3.91
N LYS A 94 11.96 -13.43 -3.22
CA LYS A 94 11.49 -14.81 -2.97
C LYS A 94 10.21 -14.85 -2.15
N LEU A 95 10.07 -13.98 -1.15
CA LEU A 95 8.86 -13.85 -0.34
C LEU A 95 7.67 -13.43 -1.21
N PHE A 96 7.88 -12.48 -2.13
CA PHE A 96 6.85 -12.09 -3.08
C PHE A 96 6.48 -13.25 -4.01
N SER A 97 7.48 -13.92 -4.59
CA SER A 97 7.29 -15.12 -5.42
C SER A 97 6.44 -16.19 -4.71
N CYS A 98 6.75 -16.48 -3.45
CA CYS A 98 6.05 -17.42 -2.57
C CYS A 98 4.59 -17.01 -2.29
N ARG A 99 4.35 -15.76 -1.90
CA ARG A 99 3.01 -15.25 -1.54
C ARG A 99 2.05 -15.17 -2.72
N TYR A 100 2.56 -14.85 -3.90
CA TYR A 100 1.75 -14.68 -5.11
C TYR A 100 1.76 -15.90 -6.02
N GLN A 101 2.44 -16.99 -5.63
CA GLN A 101 2.57 -18.21 -6.45
C GLN A 101 3.05 -17.88 -7.87
N ARG A 102 4.10 -17.05 -7.96
CA ARG A 102 4.66 -16.56 -9.22
C ARG A 102 6.15 -16.80 -9.28
N THR A 103 6.63 -17.36 -10.39
CA THR A 103 8.06 -17.47 -10.67
C THR A 103 8.66 -16.09 -10.92
N ILE A 104 9.55 -15.66 -10.04
CA ILE A 104 10.32 -14.42 -10.21
C ILE A 104 11.78 -14.75 -9.93
N GLU A 105 12.60 -14.64 -10.95
CA GLU A 105 14.05 -14.80 -10.85
C GLU A 105 14.75 -13.45 -10.83
N ALA A 106 15.90 -13.37 -10.18
CA ALA A 106 16.72 -12.17 -10.19
C ALA A 106 17.41 -12.04 -11.55
N THR A 107 17.09 -10.99 -12.29
CA THR A 107 17.77 -10.64 -13.54
C THR A 107 19.06 -9.86 -13.27
N ALA A 108 19.08 -9.05 -12.21
CA ALA A 108 20.27 -8.31 -11.79
C ALA A 108 20.29 -8.11 -10.27
N LEU A 109 21.49 -8.11 -9.68
CA LEU A 109 21.74 -7.73 -8.28
C LEU A 109 21.83 -6.20 -8.13
N SER A 110 20.85 -5.52 -8.72
CA SER A 110 20.69 -4.07 -8.68
C SER A 110 19.23 -3.71 -8.89
N ALA A 111 18.87 -2.45 -8.66
CA ALA A 111 17.54 -1.97 -9.03
C ALA A 111 17.28 -2.12 -10.54
N CYS A 112 16.05 -2.47 -10.92
CA CYS A 112 15.68 -2.48 -12.33
C CYS A 112 15.90 -1.11 -12.96
N PRO A 113 16.28 -1.05 -14.25
CA PRO A 113 16.37 0.19 -15.01
C PRO A 113 14.97 0.80 -15.13
N LYS A 114 14.59 1.64 -14.17
CA LYS A 114 13.42 2.50 -14.24
C LYS A 114 13.94 3.90 -14.51
N ASP A 115 13.37 4.61 -15.48
CA ASP A 115 13.73 5.99 -15.79
C ASP A 115 13.92 6.81 -14.50
N SER A 116 15.15 7.23 -14.27
CA SER A 116 15.73 7.63 -13.00
C SER A 116 15.08 8.87 -12.36
N LYS A 117 13.83 8.80 -11.86
CA LYS A 117 13.18 9.96 -11.22
C LYS A 117 12.25 9.63 -10.05
N LYS A 118 12.69 8.83 -9.08
CA LYS A 118 12.23 8.99 -7.68
C LYS A 118 13.40 8.82 -6.73
N LYS A 119 14.15 9.90 -6.52
CA LYS A 119 14.99 10.06 -5.33
C LYS A 119 14.04 9.95 -4.14
N HIS A 120 14.03 8.82 -3.44
CA HIS A 120 13.50 8.82 -2.09
C HIS A 120 14.34 9.83 -1.32
N SER A 121 13.64 10.87 -0.89
CA SER A 121 14.17 12.03 -0.19
C SER A 121 15.11 11.58 0.92
N LYS A 122 16.26 12.24 1.02
CA LYS A 122 16.96 12.34 2.30
C LYS A 122 15.93 12.74 3.35
N ILE A 123 15.56 11.83 4.24
CA ILE A 123 14.96 12.23 5.51
C ILE A 123 16.04 13.08 6.17
N PRO A 124 15.84 14.38 6.42
CA PRO A 124 16.79 15.08 7.25
C PRO A 124 16.61 14.51 8.66
N LEU A 125 17.60 13.78 9.15
CA LEU A 125 17.88 13.68 10.58
C LEU A 125 18.21 15.10 11.07
N PHE A 126 17.19 15.93 11.22
CA PHE A 126 17.26 17.10 12.09
C PHE A 126 16.58 16.73 13.39
N LEU A 127 17.41 16.47 14.39
CA LEU A 127 17.08 16.58 15.81
C LEU A 127 16.07 17.72 16.01
N LYS A 128 14.79 17.39 16.22
CA LYS A 128 13.88 18.34 16.87
C LYS A 128 14.14 18.25 18.36
N ARG A 129 15.22 18.91 18.79
CA ARG A 129 15.46 19.25 20.18
C ARG A 129 14.34 20.20 20.61
N SER A 130 13.35 19.69 21.33
CA SER A 130 12.29 20.48 21.94
C SER A 130 12.88 21.28 23.11
N THR A 131 13.16 22.57 22.90
CA THR A 131 13.39 23.51 23.99
C THR A 131 12.17 24.40 24.16
N LYS A 132 11.48 24.22 25.29
CA LYS A 132 10.48 25.12 25.86
C LYS A 132 10.98 26.58 25.84
N LYS A 133 10.20 27.50 25.27
CA LYS A 133 9.91 28.88 25.75
C LYS A 133 9.19 29.69 24.65
N LYS A 134 7.86 29.60 24.64
CA LYS A 134 6.97 30.60 24.01
C LYS A 134 5.90 30.99 25.02
N HIS A 135 6.31 31.76 26.02
CA HIS A 135 5.46 32.66 26.80
C HIS A 135 6.31 33.89 27.05
N ILE A 136 5.74 35.10 26.90
CA ILE A 136 6.38 36.42 26.76
C ILE A 136 6.52 36.83 25.30
N TRP A 137 5.48 37.43 24.70
CA TRP A 137 5.49 38.50 23.68
C TRP A 137 4.04 38.85 23.26
N MET A 138 3.08 38.79 24.20
CA MET A 138 1.69 39.19 23.97
C MET A 138 1.16 40.03 25.14
N GLN A 139 1.89 41.10 25.45
CA GLN A 139 1.41 42.21 26.28
C GLN A 139 1.85 43.51 25.64
N ARG A 140 1.09 44.01 24.67
CA ARG A 140 1.21 45.42 24.27
C ARG A 140 0.03 46.01 23.49
N GLN A 141 -1.21 45.54 23.68
CA GLN A 141 -2.38 46.18 23.03
C GLN A 141 -3.68 46.16 23.86
N LEU A 142 -3.61 46.21 25.19
CA LEU A 142 -4.79 46.47 26.04
C LEU A 142 -4.39 47.27 27.30
N ASN A 143 -3.85 48.48 27.11
CA ASN A 143 -3.62 49.45 28.20
C ASN A 143 -3.64 50.91 27.68
N ASN A 144 -4.66 51.25 26.90
CA ASN A 144 -4.99 52.65 26.56
C ASN A 144 -6.43 53.03 26.94
N PHE A 145 -7.03 52.24 27.84
CA PHE A 145 -8.24 52.64 28.54
C PHE A 145 -7.82 53.27 29.87
N THR A 146 -8.31 54.48 30.10
CA THR A 146 -8.30 55.24 31.36
C THR A 146 -6.95 55.80 31.84
N ALA A 147 -6.60 57.00 31.36
CA ALA A 147 -6.21 58.14 32.21
C ALA A 147 -5.55 59.25 31.36
N SER A 148 -6.30 60.31 31.03
CA SER A 148 -5.91 61.67 31.43
C SER A 148 -6.82 62.67 30.74
N THR A 149 -7.76 63.16 31.54
CA THR A 149 -8.66 64.27 31.27
C THR A 149 -7.91 65.60 31.15
N ARG A 150 -8.51 66.50 30.37
CA ARG A 150 -8.66 67.95 30.66
C ARG A 150 -7.58 68.88 30.10
N SER A 151 -8.09 69.90 29.39
CA SER A 151 -7.54 71.25 29.23
C SER A 151 -6.76 71.57 27.96
N LYS A 152 -7.49 71.87 26.87
CA LYS A 152 -7.54 73.20 26.22
C LYS A 152 -8.43 73.07 24.97
N ARG A 153 -9.69 73.50 25.03
CA ARG A 153 -10.16 74.90 24.90
C ARG A 153 -10.11 75.34 23.42
N ASP A 154 -11.31 75.31 22.85
CA ASP A 154 -11.91 76.28 21.94
C ASP A 154 -11.11 76.67 20.68
N LYS A 155 -11.62 76.26 19.53
CA LYS A 155 -12.22 77.19 18.55
C LYS A 155 -12.64 76.40 17.30
N TYR A 156 -13.79 76.79 16.76
CA TYR A 156 -14.31 76.47 15.43
C TYR A 156 -15.21 75.22 15.30
N ASN A 157 -16.38 75.22 15.92
CA ASN A 157 -17.66 75.32 15.19
C ASN A 157 -18.85 75.47 16.17
N SER A 158 -19.60 76.56 16.00
CA SER A 158 -20.85 76.98 16.67
C SER A 158 -20.84 77.24 18.19
#